data_AF-A0A940WGM1-F1
#
_entry.id   AF-A0A940WGM1-F1
#
_cell.length_a   1.000
_cell.length_b   1.000
_cell.length_c   1.000
_cell.angle_alpha   90.00
_cell.angle_beta   90.00
_cell.angle_gamma   90.00
#
_symmetry.space_group_name_H-M   'P 1'
#
loop_
_entity.id
_entity.type
_entity.pdbx_description
1 polymer ?
#
loop_
_entity_poly.entity_id
_entity_poly.type
_entity_poly.pdbx_seq_one_letter_code
_entity_poly.pdbx_strand_id
1 'polypeptide(L)'
;MSTDANTFSGTGVATIDNDGEWPCEFVIAERIDYVQSSGAVKPDTDWTFTDDAGHFHAFAERPGGEELPTLNEERVPVPCDGSCGDTCNGEGYTITRWTCRICGQQIEPAYIPDARARTMGVPIPLGTTAEVTVISTQPLATLGSRDREVSIRIRHSEGELFGTGFIRPVRMSGGGQGGVRVESLMTCRFLNERLTD
;
A
#
# COMPACT_ATOMS: atom_id res chain seq x y z
N MET A 1 11.99 -13.87 9.92
CA MET A 1 10.63 -13.28 9.85
C MET A 1 10.05 -13.73 8.52
N SER A 2 8.88 -14.37 8.54
CA SER A 2 8.21 -14.85 7.31
C SER A 2 7.74 -13.63 6.54
N THR A 3 8.24 -13.43 5.33
CA THR A 3 7.62 -12.53 4.35
C THR A 3 6.45 -13.27 3.75
N ASP A 4 5.25 -13.04 4.27
CA ASP A 4 4.05 -13.54 3.63
C ASP A 4 3.80 -12.67 2.39
N ALA A 5 3.95 -13.26 1.21
CA ALA A 5 3.67 -12.60 -0.05
C ALA A 5 2.19 -12.76 -0.36
N ASN A 6 1.40 -11.70 -0.21
CA ASN A 6 0.04 -11.70 -0.71
C ASN A 6 0.12 -11.86 -2.23
N THR A 7 -0.47 -12.95 -2.72
CA THR A 7 -0.40 -13.31 -4.14
C THR A 7 -1.79 -13.29 -4.72
N PHE A 8 -1.97 -12.50 -5.77
CA PHE A 8 -3.18 -12.45 -6.58
C PHE A 8 -2.87 -12.93 -7.99
N SER A 9 -3.72 -13.76 -8.57
CA SER A 9 -3.51 -14.25 -9.93
C SER A 9 -4.81 -14.24 -10.71
N GLY A 10 -4.72 -13.94 -12.00
CA GLY A 10 -5.88 -13.90 -12.86
C GLY A 10 -5.53 -13.95 -14.34
N THR A 11 -6.56 -13.82 -15.16
CA THR A 11 -6.45 -13.71 -16.61
C THR A 11 -7.04 -12.38 -17.06
N GLY A 12 -6.50 -11.80 -18.12
CA GLY A 12 -6.96 -10.51 -18.63
C GLY A 12 -6.48 -10.24 -20.05
N VAL A 13 -6.56 -8.96 -20.43
CA VAL A 13 -6.06 -8.45 -21.70
C VAL A 13 -4.98 -7.41 -21.41
N ALA A 14 -3.76 -7.70 -21.85
CA ALA A 14 -2.62 -6.79 -21.78
C ALA A 14 -2.54 -5.89 -23.03
N THR A 15 -2.28 -4.61 -22.81
CA THR A 15 -1.82 -3.65 -23.82
C THR A 15 -0.40 -3.23 -23.43
N ILE A 16 0.54 -3.22 -24.39
CA ILE A 16 1.96 -2.96 -24.15
C ILE A 16 2.38 -1.78 -25.03
N ASP A 17 2.89 -0.70 -24.43
CA ASP A 17 3.24 0.55 -25.14
C ASP A 17 2.09 1.09 -26.01
N ASN A 18 0.85 0.86 -25.57
CA ASN A 18 -0.39 1.17 -26.31
C ASN A 18 -0.49 0.49 -27.69
N ASP A 19 0.35 -0.50 -27.96
CA ASP A 19 0.22 -1.39 -29.10
C ASP A 19 -0.60 -2.61 -28.68
N GLY A 20 -1.48 -3.04 -29.59
CA GLY A 20 -2.22 -4.29 -29.50
C GLY A 20 -3.05 -4.57 -28.24
N GLU A 21 -3.79 -5.65 -28.31
CA GLU A 21 -4.46 -6.26 -27.15
C GLU A 21 -4.18 -7.75 -27.18
N TRP A 22 -3.57 -8.26 -26.12
CA TRP A 22 -3.17 -9.66 -26.05
C TRP A 22 -3.75 -10.33 -24.81
N PRO A 23 -4.32 -11.54 -24.95
CA PRO A 23 -4.68 -12.35 -23.80
C PRO A 23 -3.45 -12.59 -22.92
N CYS A 24 -3.60 -12.40 -21.61
CA CYS A 24 -2.53 -12.63 -20.66
C CYS A 24 -3.03 -13.35 -19.40
N GLU A 25 -2.13 -14.10 -18.79
CA GLU A 25 -2.21 -14.57 -17.41
C GLU A 25 -1.27 -13.70 -16.58
N PHE A 26 -1.63 -13.38 -15.34
CA PHE A 26 -0.77 -12.58 -14.48
C PHE A 26 -0.82 -13.06 -13.04
N VAL A 27 0.30 -12.88 -12.34
CA VAL A 27 0.48 -13.15 -10.91
C VAL A 27 1.13 -11.92 -10.29
N ILE A 28 0.46 -11.30 -9.33
CA ILE A 28 0.95 -10.15 -8.57
C ILE A 28 1.32 -10.66 -7.19
N ALA A 29 2.56 -10.38 -6.77
CA ALA A 29 3.05 -10.60 -5.43
C ALA A 29 3.31 -9.25 -4.76
N GLU A 30 2.59 -8.99 -3.68
CA GLU A 30 2.86 -7.86 -2.78
C GLU A 30 3.75 -8.34 -1.63
N ARG A 31 4.89 -7.68 -1.45
CA ARG A 31 5.75 -7.93 -0.29
C ARG A 31 5.29 -7.03 0.85
N ILE A 32 4.76 -7.65 1.89
CA ILE A 32 4.39 -6.98 3.15
C ILE A 32 5.43 -7.35 4.21
N ASP A 33 5.84 -6.36 4.99
CA ASP A 33 6.59 -6.60 6.23
C ASP A 33 5.76 -6.15 7.42
N TYR A 34 5.93 -6.81 8.55
CA TYR A 34 5.17 -6.53 9.76
C TYR A 34 6.07 -5.87 10.78
N VAL A 35 5.86 -4.57 10.99
CA VAL A 35 6.65 -3.82 11.97
C VAL A 35 5.93 -3.83 13.31
N GLN A 36 6.56 -4.47 14.29
CA GLN A 36 6.10 -4.48 15.67
C GLN A 36 6.60 -3.23 16.40
N SER A 37 5.71 -2.56 17.14
CA SER A 37 6.06 -1.49 18.05
C SER A 37 5.48 -1.77 19.43
N SER A 38 6.34 -1.89 20.44
CA SER A 38 5.94 -2.11 21.84
C SER A 38 5.13 -0.92 22.40
N GLY A 39 5.30 0.27 21.83
CA GLY A 39 4.57 1.49 22.17
C GLY A 39 3.29 1.71 21.37
N ALA A 40 2.89 0.79 20.48
CA ALA A 40 1.70 1.00 19.65
C ALA A 40 0.43 1.16 20.50
N VAL A 41 -0.37 2.17 20.17
CA VAL A 41 -1.65 2.48 20.82
C VAL A 41 -2.70 2.70 19.74
N LYS A 42 -3.96 2.49 20.10
CA LYS A 42 -5.13 2.76 19.25
C LYS A 42 -6.15 3.60 20.02
N PRO A 43 -7.06 4.30 19.32
CA PRO A 43 -8.16 5.03 19.96
C PRO A 43 -8.92 4.16 20.96
N ASP A 44 -9.24 4.72 22.12
CA ASP A 44 -10.18 4.10 23.05
C ASP A 44 -11.61 4.45 22.62
N THR A 45 -12.31 3.52 21.97
CA THR A 45 -13.65 3.76 21.43
C THR A 45 -14.69 4.04 22.51
N ASP A 46 -14.43 3.65 23.75
CA ASP A 46 -15.30 3.90 24.90
C ASP A 46 -14.98 5.23 25.59
N TRP A 47 -13.91 5.92 25.16
CA TRP A 47 -13.54 7.20 25.72
C TRP A 47 -14.57 8.27 25.35
N THR A 48 -15.06 8.93 26.39
CA THR A 48 -15.87 10.12 26.28
C THR A 48 -15.38 11.16 27.27
N PHE A 49 -15.42 12.43 26.89
CA PHE A 49 -15.03 13.53 27.74
C PHE A 49 -15.96 14.72 27.52
N THR A 50 -16.28 15.45 28.59
CA THR A 50 -17.02 16.72 28.50
C THR A 50 -16.12 17.82 29.04
N ASP A 51 -15.87 18.84 28.24
CA ASP A 51 -15.02 19.97 28.61
C ASP A 51 -15.67 20.89 29.65
N ASP A 52 -14.93 21.86 30.18
CA ASP A 52 -15.42 22.76 31.24
C ASP A 52 -16.53 23.70 30.72
N ALA A 53 -16.63 23.87 29.41
CA ALA A 53 -17.69 24.62 28.74
C ALA A 53 -18.92 23.75 28.42
N GLY A 54 -18.89 22.44 28.70
CA GLY A 54 -19.97 21.49 28.48
C GLY A 54 -20.01 20.87 27.07
N HIS A 55 -18.95 20.98 26.28
CA HIS A 55 -18.88 20.31 24.97
C HIS A 55 -18.44 18.86 25.11
N PHE A 56 -19.12 17.98 24.38
CA PHE A 56 -18.87 16.55 24.38
C PHE A 56 -17.80 16.16 23.35
N HIS A 57 -16.94 15.22 23.71
CA HIS A 57 -15.85 14.69 22.89
C HIS A 57 -15.84 13.17 22.97
N ALA A 58 -15.75 12.53 21.82
CA ALA A 58 -15.63 11.09 21.66
C ALA A 58 -14.98 10.79 20.30
N PHE A 59 -14.45 9.58 20.16
CA PHE A 59 -14.06 9.07 18.85
C PHE A 59 -15.31 8.73 18.02
N ALA A 60 -15.24 9.02 16.72
CA ALA A 60 -16.24 8.63 15.75
C ALA A 60 -15.60 7.72 14.70
N GLU A 61 -16.32 6.68 14.27
CA GLU A 61 -15.88 5.81 13.18
C GLU A 61 -15.95 6.55 11.83
N ARG A 62 -14.91 6.39 11.00
CA ARG A 62 -14.86 6.92 9.63
C ARG A 62 -14.17 5.92 8.68
N PRO A 63 -14.48 5.94 7.36
CA PRO A 63 -13.69 5.20 6.38
C PRO A 63 -12.20 5.61 6.46
N GLY A 64 -11.34 4.67 6.83
CA GLY A 64 -9.89 4.90 6.98
C GLY A 64 -9.40 5.08 8.42
N GLY A 65 -10.28 5.03 9.43
CA GLY A 65 -9.90 5.05 10.86
C GLY A 65 -10.87 5.86 11.72
N GLU A 66 -10.59 5.96 13.02
CA GLU A 66 -11.36 6.78 13.95
C GLU A 66 -10.93 8.25 13.90
N GLU A 67 -11.88 9.18 14.07
CA GLU A 67 -11.63 10.62 14.11
C GLU A 67 -12.20 11.28 15.38
N LEU A 68 -11.68 12.47 15.70
CA LEU A 68 -12.14 13.33 16.80
C LEU A 68 -12.81 14.58 16.21
N PRO A 69 -14.09 14.52 15.81
CA PRO A 69 -14.73 15.56 15.00
C PRO A 69 -14.85 16.91 15.72
N THR A 70 -14.85 16.89 17.05
CA THR A 70 -14.99 18.06 17.91
C THR A 70 -13.65 18.66 18.36
N LEU A 71 -12.52 18.06 17.99
CA LEU A 71 -11.18 18.51 18.38
C LEU A 71 -10.36 18.96 17.16
N ASN A 72 -9.58 20.01 17.33
CA ASN A 72 -8.52 20.41 16.41
C ASN A 72 -7.25 19.63 16.75
N GLU A 73 -6.58 19.12 15.73
CA GLU A 73 -5.24 18.54 15.84
C GLU A 73 -4.20 19.61 15.49
N GLU A 74 -3.29 19.89 16.42
CA GLU A 74 -2.15 20.78 16.18
C GLU A 74 -0.85 20.03 16.43
N ARG A 75 0.06 20.01 15.44
CA ARG A 75 1.41 19.50 15.61
C ARG A 75 2.30 20.60 16.17
N VAL A 76 2.69 20.46 17.42
CA VAL A 76 3.47 21.45 18.14
C VAL A 76 4.92 20.97 18.25
N PRO A 77 5.90 21.72 17.69
CA PRO A 77 7.30 21.41 17.90
C PRO A 77 7.69 21.77 19.35
N VAL A 78 8.26 20.79 20.04
CA VAL A 78 8.84 20.93 21.37
C VAL A 78 10.36 20.99 21.19
N PRO A 79 11.01 22.12 21.48
CA PRO A 79 12.46 22.21 21.40
C PRO A 79 13.09 21.26 22.42
N CYS A 80 14.25 20.70 22.08
CA CYS A 80 14.96 19.87 23.05
C CYS A 80 15.53 20.76 24.16
N ASP A 81 15.04 20.55 25.38
CA ASP A 81 15.50 21.26 26.58
C ASP A 81 16.69 20.56 27.27
N GLY A 82 17.22 19.50 26.66
CA GLY A 82 18.32 18.69 27.18
C GLY A 82 17.93 17.72 28.30
N SER A 83 16.67 17.70 28.74
CA SER A 83 16.20 16.83 29.83
C SER A 83 16.11 15.35 29.44
N CYS A 84 16.04 15.06 28.15
CA CYS A 84 15.94 13.71 27.59
C CYS A 84 17.30 13.00 27.41
N GLY A 85 18.38 13.50 28.02
CA GLY A 85 19.70 12.86 28.04
C GLY A 85 20.28 12.56 26.66
N ASP A 86 20.37 13.58 25.79
CA ASP A 86 20.87 13.49 24.39
C ASP A 86 20.07 12.59 23.42
N THR A 87 19.01 11.93 23.85
CA THR A 87 18.17 11.09 22.97
C THR A 87 17.56 11.87 21.79
N CYS A 88 17.35 13.18 21.95
CA CYS A 88 16.81 14.07 20.93
C CYS A 88 17.85 14.58 19.93
N ASN A 89 19.16 14.32 20.12
CA ASN A 89 20.27 14.88 19.33
C ASN A 89 20.19 16.41 19.10
N GLY A 90 19.55 17.16 20.00
CA GLY A 90 19.33 18.60 19.86
C GLY A 90 18.24 19.02 18.86
N GLU A 91 17.55 18.08 18.20
CA GLU A 91 16.57 18.39 17.13
C GLU A 91 15.14 18.67 17.67
N GLY A 92 14.90 18.40 18.95
CA GLY A 92 13.55 18.48 19.53
C GLY A 92 12.65 17.33 19.08
N TYR A 93 11.36 17.42 19.41
CA TYR A 93 10.35 16.45 18.97
C TYR A 93 9.01 17.13 18.73
N THR A 94 8.12 16.50 17.98
CA THR A 94 6.77 17.03 17.75
C THR A 94 5.79 16.28 18.63
N ILE A 95 4.90 17.00 19.31
CA ILE A 95 3.74 16.43 19.98
C ILE A 95 2.47 16.82 19.25
N THR A 96 1.44 15.98 19.37
CA THR A 96 0.10 16.33 18.95
C THR A 96 -0.64 16.95 20.12
N ARG A 97 -1.10 18.19 19.95
CA ARG A 97 -1.97 18.90 20.88
C ARG A 97 -3.39 18.86 20.34
N TRP A 98 -4.34 18.49 21.20
CA TRP A 98 -5.76 18.51 20.87
C TRP A 98 -6.47 19.63 21.60
N THR A 99 -7.28 20.40 20.88
CA THR A 99 -8.08 21.49 21.46
C THR A 99 -9.53 21.41 21.02
N CYS A 100 -10.47 21.74 21.90
CA CYS A 100 -11.87 21.83 21.55
C CYS A 100 -12.06 22.86 20.44
N ARG A 101 -12.75 22.47 19.35
CA ARG A 101 -13.02 23.34 18.20
C ARG A 101 -13.86 24.57 18.53
N ILE A 102 -14.63 24.49 19.62
CA ILE A 102 -15.62 25.51 19.98
C ILE A 102 -15.03 26.50 20.98
N CYS A 103 -14.50 26.02 22.11
CA CYS A 103 -13.97 26.90 23.18
C CYS A 103 -12.44 27.00 23.23
N GLY A 104 -11.71 26.16 22.48
CA GLY A 104 -10.25 26.13 22.48
C GLY A 104 -9.60 25.42 23.67
N GLN A 105 -10.38 24.85 24.59
CA GLN A 105 -9.84 24.12 25.74
C GLN A 105 -8.96 22.96 25.29
N GLN A 106 -7.79 22.79 25.91
CA GLN A 106 -6.92 21.64 25.64
C GLN A 106 -7.53 20.36 26.23
N ILE A 107 -7.68 19.36 25.38
CA ILE A 107 -8.23 18.05 25.73
C ILE A 107 -7.17 16.99 25.45
N GLU A 108 -7.11 15.92 26.24
CA GLU A 108 -6.24 14.78 25.98
C GLU A 108 -7.10 13.54 25.70
N PRO A 109 -7.25 13.13 24.42
CA PRO A 109 -7.96 11.92 24.07
C PRO A 109 -7.27 10.68 24.64
N ALA A 110 -8.05 9.71 25.11
CA ALA A 110 -7.49 8.45 25.59
C ALA A 110 -7.17 7.50 24.44
N TYR A 111 -6.04 6.82 24.58
CA TYR A 111 -5.62 5.74 23.69
C TYR A 111 -5.29 4.53 24.55
N ILE A 112 -5.65 3.35 24.07
CA ILE A 112 -5.35 2.07 24.72
C ILE A 112 -4.26 1.32 23.96
N PRO A 113 -3.48 0.44 24.62
CA PRO A 113 -2.52 -0.44 23.96
C PRO A 113 -3.12 -1.19 22.76
N ASP A 114 -2.48 -1.07 21.59
CA ASP A 114 -2.84 -1.88 20.44
C ASP A 114 -2.14 -3.24 20.53
N ALA A 115 -2.82 -4.21 21.16
CA ALA A 115 -2.30 -5.55 21.31
C ALA A 115 -2.00 -6.24 19.97
N ARG A 116 -2.77 -5.95 18.91
CA ARG A 116 -2.56 -6.52 17.57
C ARG A 116 -1.29 -5.97 16.95
N ALA A 117 -1.11 -4.65 16.95
CA ALA A 117 0.12 -4.03 16.44
C ALA A 117 1.36 -4.43 17.27
N ARG A 118 1.21 -4.63 18.58
CA ARG A 118 2.31 -5.08 19.46
C ARG A 118 2.70 -6.54 19.25
N THR A 119 1.77 -7.42 18.86
CA THR A 119 2.01 -8.87 18.75
C THR A 119 2.21 -9.34 17.32
N MET A 120 1.38 -8.89 16.39
CA MET A 120 1.44 -9.28 14.98
C MET A 120 2.20 -8.27 14.12
N GLY A 121 2.35 -7.03 14.60
CA GLY A 121 2.92 -5.94 13.82
C GLY A 121 1.90 -5.25 12.92
N VAL A 122 2.25 -4.07 12.43
CA VAL A 122 1.47 -3.34 11.42
C VAL A 122 2.03 -3.67 10.04
N PRO A 123 1.20 -4.05 9.06
CA PRO A 123 1.66 -4.35 7.71
C PRO A 123 2.17 -3.08 7.02
N ILE A 124 3.39 -3.14 6.50
CA ILE A 124 4.02 -2.10 5.68
C ILE A 124 4.29 -2.70 4.30
N PRO A 125 3.65 -2.19 3.24
CA PRO A 125 3.94 -2.65 1.88
C PRO A 125 5.35 -2.19 1.49
N LEU A 126 6.21 -3.14 1.14
CA LEU A 126 7.59 -2.91 0.70
C LEU A 126 7.73 -2.86 -0.81
N GLY A 127 6.71 -3.27 -1.56
CA GLY A 127 6.65 -3.18 -3.01
C GLY A 127 5.85 -4.31 -3.65
N THR A 128 5.37 -4.05 -4.85
CA THR A 128 4.57 -4.98 -5.64
C THR A 128 5.36 -5.39 -6.89
N THR A 129 5.55 -6.69 -7.07
CA THR A 129 6.12 -7.26 -8.29
C THR A 129 5.08 -8.14 -8.95
N ALA A 130 5.04 -8.15 -10.27
CA ALA A 130 4.13 -9.01 -10.99
C ALA A 130 4.83 -9.76 -12.12
N GLU A 131 4.42 -10.99 -12.34
CA GLU A 131 4.77 -11.79 -13.51
C GLU A 131 3.55 -11.83 -14.43
N VAL A 132 3.74 -11.44 -15.69
CA VAL A 132 2.68 -11.41 -16.69
C VAL A 132 3.10 -12.28 -17.86
N THR A 133 2.30 -13.30 -18.16
CA THR A 133 2.49 -14.19 -19.30
C THR A 133 1.52 -13.80 -20.40
N VAL A 134 2.03 -13.24 -21.48
CA VAL A 134 1.23 -12.86 -22.65
C VAL A 134 1.24 -14.00 -23.67
N ILE A 135 0.05 -14.42 -24.09
CA ILE A 135 -0.15 -15.47 -25.09
C ILE A 135 -0.38 -14.81 -26.44
N SER A 136 0.45 -15.14 -27.42
CA SER A 136 0.45 -14.51 -28.74
C SER A 136 0.78 -15.51 -29.85
N THR A 137 0.46 -15.16 -31.10
CA THR A 137 0.82 -15.94 -32.29
C THR A 137 2.12 -15.47 -32.95
N GLN A 138 2.70 -14.36 -32.45
CA GLN A 138 3.95 -13.78 -32.91
C GLN A 138 4.76 -13.30 -31.69
N PRO A 139 6.11 -13.39 -31.70
CA PRO A 139 6.90 -12.88 -30.60
C PRO A 139 6.71 -11.38 -30.40
N LEU A 140 6.38 -10.98 -29.17
CA LEU A 140 6.34 -9.56 -28.77
C LEU A 140 7.73 -8.88 -28.84
N ALA A 141 8.79 -9.65 -29.08
CA ALA A 141 10.15 -9.19 -29.30
C ALA A 141 10.31 -8.24 -30.52
N THR A 142 9.30 -8.11 -31.39
CA THR A 142 9.27 -7.08 -32.44
C THR A 142 8.97 -5.68 -31.92
N LEU A 143 8.52 -5.53 -30.66
CA LEU A 143 8.18 -4.24 -30.04
C LEU A 143 9.33 -3.58 -29.28
N GLY A 144 10.46 -4.28 -29.11
CA GLY A 144 11.63 -3.72 -28.46
C GLY A 144 12.68 -4.79 -28.15
N SER A 145 13.95 -4.37 -28.14
CA SER A 145 15.07 -5.18 -27.67
C SER A 145 14.78 -5.81 -26.31
N ARG A 146 15.38 -6.98 -26.04
CA ARG A 146 15.20 -7.84 -24.85
C ARG A 146 15.38 -7.15 -23.47
N ASP A 147 15.84 -5.90 -23.45
CA ASP A 147 16.11 -5.10 -22.25
C ASP A 147 15.37 -3.74 -22.24
N ARG A 148 14.38 -3.56 -23.13
CA ARG A 148 13.58 -2.34 -23.14
C ARG A 148 12.48 -2.43 -22.08
N GLU A 149 12.46 -1.45 -21.19
CA GLU A 149 11.32 -1.21 -20.31
C GLU A 149 10.12 -0.76 -21.16
N VAL A 150 8.97 -1.39 -20.93
CA VAL A 150 7.70 -1.09 -21.60
C VAL A 150 6.65 -0.71 -20.57
N SER A 151 5.72 0.14 -20.99
CA SER A 151 4.48 0.38 -20.26
C SER A 151 3.50 -0.77 -20.51
N ILE A 152 2.81 -1.21 -19.47
CA ILE A 152 1.80 -2.26 -19.55
C ILE A 152 0.51 -1.80 -18.88
N ARG A 153 -0.62 -2.09 -19.54
CA ARG A 153 -1.96 -2.00 -18.98
C ARG A 153 -2.62 -3.37 -19.05
N ILE A 154 -3.18 -3.87 -17.95
CA ILE A 154 -3.96 -5.11 -17.94
C ILE A 154 -5.40 -4.79 -17.56
N ARG A 155 -6.35 -5.20 -18.41
CA ARG A 155 -7.78 -5.16 -18.10
C ARG A 155 -8.25 -6.54 -17.66
N HIS A 156 -8.88 -6.63 -16.49
CA HIS A 156 -9.44 -7.88 -15.96
C HIS A 156 -10.84 -7.63 -15.37
N SER A 157 -11.50 -8.67 -14.86
CA SER A 157 -12.88 -8.59 -14.38
C SER A 157 -13.08 -7.68 -13.17
N GLU A 158 -12.02 -7.41 -12.41
CA GLU A 158 -12.09 -6.66 -11.15
C GLU A 158 -11.54 -5.22 -11.30
N GLY A 159 -10.88 -4.89 -12.42
CA GLY A 159 -10.28 -3.59 -12.59
C GLY A 159 -9.28 -3.48 -13.75
N GLU A 160 -8.47 -2.42 -13.68
CA GLU A 160 -7.37 -2.16 -14.60
C GLU A 160 -6.07 -1.91 -13.84
N LEU A 161 -5.02 -2.62 -14.25
CA LEU A 161 -3.69 -2.47 -13.70
C LEU A 161 -2.81 -1.67 -14.66
N PHE A 162 -2.05 -0.72 -14.14
CA PHE A 162 -1.10 0.11 -14.91
C PHE A 162 0.31 -0.01 -14.33
N GLY A 163 1.29 -0.28 -15.17
CA GLY A 163 2.66 -0.52 -14.70
C GLY A 163 3.71 -0.37 -15.79
N THR A 164 4.94 -0.69 -15.41
CA THR A 164 6.07 -0.87 -16.33
C THR A 164 6.69 -2.23 -16.12
N GLY A 165 7.39 -2.76 -17.13
CA GLY A 165 8.08 -4.04 -17.00
C GLY A 165 9.07 -4.31 -18.11
N PHE A 166 9.73 -5.44 -18.01
CA PHE A 166 10.70 -5.90 -19.02
C PHE A 166 10.21 -7.18 -19.68
N ILE A 167 10.15 -7.19 -21.01
CA ILE A 167 9.73 -8.36 -21.79
C ILE A 167 10.88 -9.37 -21.87
N ARG A 168 10.67 -10.56 -21.34
CA ARG A 168 11.57 -11.70 -21.50
C ARG A 168 10.95 -12.70 -22.48
N PRO A 169 11.66 -13.08 -23.56
CA PRO A 169 11.17 -14.11 -24.46
C PRO A 169 11.17 -15.45 -23.73
N VAL A 170 10.02 -16.12 -23.70
CA VAL A 170 9.90 -17.48 -23.18
C VAL A 170 9.26 -18.37 -24.23
N ARG A 171 9.54 -19.67 -24.09
CA ARG A 171 9.13 -20.84 -24.88
C ARG A 171 8.19 -20.58 -26.07
N MET A 172 8.71 -20.82 -27.27
CA MET A 172 7.89 -21.13 -28.43
C MET A 172 7.43 -22.58 -28.34
N SER A 173 6.14 -22.83 -28.52
CA SER A 173 5.61 -24.19 -28.69
C SER A 173 4.79 -24.27 -29.97
N GLY A 174 5.15 -25.24 -30.84
CA GLY A 174 4.36 -25.63 -32.00
C GLY A 174 4.97 -25.34 -33.37
N GLY A 175 5.39 -26.43 -34.03
CA GLY A 175 5.43 -26.57 -35.50
C GLY A 175 4.49 -27.73 -35.87
N GLY A 176 3.24 -27.42 -36.21
CA GLY A 176 2.19 -28.38 -36.53
C GLY A 176 0.88 -27.68 -36.92
N GLN A 177 -0.18 -28.43 -37.28
CA GLN A 177 -1.45 -27.94 -37.86
C GLN A 177 -2.23 -26.87 -37.04
N GLY A 178 -1.83 -26.59 -35.78
CA GLY A 178 -2.47 -25.60 -34.90
C GLY A 178 -1.89 -24.19 -34.92
N GLY A 179 -0.87 -23.91 -35.75
CA GLY A 179 -0.18 -22.61 -35.76
C GLY A 179 0.87 -22.45 -34.65
N VAL A 180 1.61 -21.35 -34.68
CA VAL A 180 2.68 -21.04 -33.71
C VAL A 180 2.07 -20.36 -32.49
N ARG A 181 2.33 -20.90 -31.29
CA ARG A 181 2.00 -20.25 -30.00
C ARG A 181 3.28 -19.76 -29.34
N VAL A 182 3.29 -18.48 -28.99
CA VAL A 182 4.41 -17.80 -28.32
C VAL A 182 3.94 -17.25 -26.98
N GLU A 183 4.64 -17.64 -25.91
CA GLU A 183 4.38 -17.19 -24.55
C GLU A 183 5.49 -16.22 -24.12
N SER A 184 5.17 -14.95 -23.95
CA SER A 184 6.14 -13.95 -23.51
C SER A 184 5.94 -13.67 -22.04
N LEU A 185 6.99 -13.83 -21.22
CA LEU A 185 6.95 -13.53 -19.79
C LEU A 185 7.44 -12.10 -19.57
N MET A 186 6.74 -11.34 -18.73
CA MET A 186 7.12 -10.00 -18.35
C MET A 186 7.23 -9.92 -16.83
N THR A 187 8.32 -9.34 -16.34
CA THR A 187 8.41 -8.94 -14.93
C THR A 187 8.04 -7.47 -14.85
N CYS A 188 6.96 -7.18 -14.14
CA CYS A 188 6.32 -5.87 -14.08
C CYS A 188 6.30 -5.31 -12.66
N ARG A 189 6.23 -3.99 -12.56
CA ARG A 189 5.87 -3.23 -11.37
C ARG A 189 4.61 -2.45 -11.69
N PHE A 190 3.56 -2.64 -10.90
CA PHE A 190 2.31 -1.93 -11.06
C PHE A 190 2.28 -0.72 -10.11
N LEU A 191 1.78 0.41 -10.63
CA LEU A 191 1.73 1.70 -9.94
C LEU A 191 0.68 1.71 -8.83
N ASN A 192 -0.37 0.90 -8.97
CA ASN A 192 -1.45 0.78 -8.01
C ASN A 192 -2.05 -0.62 -8.12
N GLU A 193 -1.98 -1.38 -7.03
CA GLU A 193 -3.15 -1.82 -6.28
C GLU A 193 -2.60 -2.46 -5.02
N ARG A 194 -2.91 -1.86 -3.86
CA ARG A 194 -2.86 -2.63 -2.61
C ARG A 194 -3.74 -3.84 -2.86
N LEU A 195 -3.24 -5.05 -2.58
CA LEU A 195 -4.13 -6.19 -2.50
C LEU A 195 -5.01 -5.90 -1.28
N THR A 196 -6.24 -5.42 -1.51
CA THR A 196 -7.19 -5.20 -0.43
C THR A 196 -7.51 -6.56 0.18
N ASP A 197 -7.30 -6.68 1.49
CA ASP A 197 -7.74 -7.81 2.32
C ASP A 197 -9.26 -8.03 2.22
#